data_AF-A0A355TXA4-F1
#
_entry.id   AF-A0A355TXA4-F1
#
_cell.length_a   1.000
_cell.length_b   1.000
_cell.length_c   1.000
_cell.angle_alpha   90.00
_cell.angle_beta   90.00
_cell.angle_gamma   90.00
#
_symmetry.space_group_name_H-M   'P 1'
#
loop_
_entity.id
_entity.type
_entity.pdbx_description
1 polymer ?
#
loop_
_entity_poly.entity_id
_entity_poly.type
_entity_poly.pdbx_seq_one_letter_code
_entity_poly.pdbx_strand_id
1 'polypeptide(L)'
;MPYEELTYKSFCWCLGTTSFRTENFNLKIEQQLRLLNEFWSLHLENNFSWSGSDHVQEKYYEFMQEKGFVKGNAARKDKDAREKTSGLVDIGLIDSNRKLTNVGKALLDISLLGDFTPDNGLMLPKDSFIYFKQLLKTCNNVDGKLVRPMLVLAYLLSKLDYLTLDEATYLMPLCTTKEITVDMVNKIMAIRQGRLTIDEIIYGIIMSMDNYKKALDILLNNDVTEILICDIGINRKSRGYDAPYFKLYTSLKSMVLEHKES
;
A
#
# COMPACT_ATOMS: atom_id res chain seq x y z
N MET A 1 28.86 21.59 -0.25
CA MET A 1 28.43 20.82 0.93
C MET A 1 27.30 19.92 0.47
N PRO A 2 27.21 18.64 0.87
CA PRO A 2 26.01 17.87 0.55
C PRO A 2 24.82 18.55 1.25
N TYR A 3 23.74 18.77 0.51
CA TYR A 3 22.53 19.41 1.03
C TYR A 3 21.93 18.56 2.17
N GLU A 4 21.06 19.15 3.00
CA GLU A 4 20.24 18.40 3.95
C GLU A 4 19.56 17.23 3.20
N GLU A 5 19.68 16.01 3.73
CA GLU A 5 19.18 14.82 3.03
C GLU A 5 17.66 14.88 2.86
N LEU A 6 17.22 15.06 1.61
CA LEU A 6 15.82 15.03 1.23
C LEU A 6 15.35 13.58 1.10
N THR A 7 14.58 13.13 2.07
CA THR A 7 14.02 11.78 2.08
C THR A 7 12.60 11.74 1.53
N TYR A 8 12.25 10.60 0.96
CA TYR A 8 10.88 10.32 0.56
C TYR A 8 9.96 10.32 1.77
N LYS A 9 8.89 11.10 1.68
CA LYS A 9 7.77 11.08 2.61
C LYS A 9 6.54 10.52 1.90
N SER A 10 5.83 9.62 2.57
CA SER A 10 4.62 9.03 1.98
C SER A 10 3.51 10.09 1.89
N PHE A 11 2.93 10.24 0.71
CA PHE A 11 1.85 11.20 0.44
C PHE A 11 0.48 10.53 0.24
N CYS A 12 0.46 9.20 0.15
CA CYS A 12 -0.74 8.40 0.02
C CYS A 12 -0.68 7.19 0.96
N TRP A 13 -1.85 6.67 1.32
CA TRP A 13 -1.96 5.38 1.98
C TRP A 13 -2.12 4.25 0.95
N CYS A 14 -1.74 3.04 1.34
CA CYS A 14 -2.04 1.82 0.58
C CYS A 14 -2.74 0.82 1.49
N LEU A 15 -3.52 -0.07 0.91
CA LEU A 15 -4.15 -1.18 1.63
C LEU A 15 -3.82 -2.48 0.91
N GLY A 16 -3.15 -3.39 1.61
CA GLY A 16 -2.73 -4.68 1.08
C GLY A 16 -1.57 -4.60 0.07
N THR A 17 -1.30 -5.74 -0.57
CA THR A 17 -0.23 -5.93 -1.54
C THR A 17 -0.80 -6.38 -2.89
N THR A 18 -0.13 -6.07 -4.00
CA THR A 18 -0.55 -6.53 -5.34
C THR A 18 -0.36 -8.03 -5.55
N SER A 19 0.42 -8.69 -4.70
CA SER A 19 0.82 -10.10 -4.78
C SER A 19 -0.25 -11.09 -4.31
N PHE A 20 -1.32 -10.63 -3.66
CA PHE A 20 -2.44 -11.47 -3.22
C PHE A 20 -3.77 -11.09 -3.91
N ARG A 21 -3.73 -10.70 -5.19
CA ARG A 21 -4.93 -10.52 -6.02
C ARG A 21 -5.35 -11.87 -6.60
N THR A 22 -6.24 -12.58 -5.90
CA THR A 22 -6.68 -13.93 -6.27
C THR A 22 -8.18 -13.98 -6.52
N GLU A 23 -8.60 -14.84 -7.46
CA GLU A 23 -10.00 -15.25 -7.58
C GLU A 23 -10.43 -15.98 -6.30
N ASN A 24 -11.68 -15.81 -5.88
CA ASN A 24 -12.21 -16.34 -4.62
C ASN A 24 -11.42 -15.86 -3.39
N PHE A 25 -11.22 -14.56 -3.29
CA PHE A 25 -10.38 -13.91 -2.27
C PHE A 25 -10.70 -14.34 -0.82
N ASN A 26 -11.99 -14.42 -0.45
CA ASN A 26 -12.41 -14.85 0.89
C ASN A 26 -11.96 -16.30 1.17
N LEU A 27 -12.25 -17.22 0.24
CA LEU A 27 -11.81 -18.61 0.33
C LEU A 27 -10.29 -18.72 0.48
N LYS A 28 -9.54 -17.89 -0.27
CA LYS A 28 -8.08 -17.88 -0.20
C LYS A 28 -7.57 -17.37 1.15
N ILE A 29 -8.22 -16.36 1.73
CA ILE A 29 -7.94 -15.91 3.10
C ILE A 29 -8.21 -17.04 4.09
N GLU A 30 -9.36 -17.70 4.01
CA GLU A 30 -9.71 -18.80 4.92
C GLU A 30 -8.72 -19.97 4.83
N GLN A 31 -8.33 -20.35 3.61
CA GLN A 31 -7.27 -21.33 3.37
C GLN A 31 -5.94 -20.89 4.01
N GLN A 32 -5.56 -19.62 3.84
CA GLN A 32 -4.35 -19.08 4.44
C GLN A 32 -4.39 -19.13 5.97
N LEU A 33 -5.54 -18.80 6.59
CA LEU A 33 -5.73 -18.89 8.04
C LEU A 33 -5.61 -20.33 8.53
N ARG A 34 -6.20 -21.30 7.81
CA ARG A 34 -6.06 -22.72 8.13
C ARG A 34 -4.60 -23.16 8.07
N LEU A 35 -3.88 -22.79 7.01
CA LEU A 35 -2.46 -23.12 6.83
C LEU A 35 -1.57 -22.51 7.91
N LEU A 36 -1.78 -21.24 8.26
CA LEU A 36 -1.05 -20.59 9.35
C LEU A 36 -1.33 -21.28 10.68
N ASN A 37 -2.59 -21.59 10.97
CA ASN A 37 -2.98 -22.27 12.19
C ASN A 37 -2.30 -23.65 12.30
N GLU A 38 -2.35 -24.45 11.24
CA GLU A 38 -1.70 -25.76 11.18
C GLU A 38 -0.18 -25.66 11.30
N PHE A 39 0.45 -24.75 10.55
CA PHE A 39 1.89 -24.54 10.59
C PHE A 39 2.39 -24.21 12.00
N TRP A 40 1.70 -23.31 12.70
CA TRP A 40 2.08 -22.95 14.06
C TRP A 40 1.81 -24.06 15.08
N SER A 41 0.75 -24.85 14.91
CA SER A 41 0.49 -26.04 15.74
C SER A 41 1.61 -27.08 15.63
N LEU A 42 2.21 -27.25 14.45
CA LEU A 42 3.34 -28.17 14.25
C LEU A 42 4.67 -27.66 14.82
N HIS A 43 4.76 -26.38 15.18
CA HIS A 43 5.99 -25.75 15.64
C HIS A 43 5.86 -25.07 17.02
N LEU A 44 4.90 -25.51 17.84
CA LEU A 44 4.60 -24.95 19.18
C LEU A 44 5.81 -24.91 20.12
N GLU A 45 6.71 -25.88 20.02
CA GLU A 45 7.89 -26.02 20.88
C GLU A 45 9.09 -25.19 20.40
N ASN A 46 9.01 -24.61 19.20
CA ASN A 46 10.08 -23.81 18.64
C ASN A 46 9.87 -22.34 19.04
N ASN A 47 10.91 -21.70 19.58
CA ASN A 47 10.90 -20.27 19.89
C ASN A 47 11.07 -19.42 18.61
N PHE A 48 10.24 -19.70 17.60
CA PHE A 48 10.28 -19.05 16.29
C PHE A 48 9.59 -17.68 16.33
N SER A 49 10.23 -16.74 15.64
CA SER A 49 9.69 -15.41 15.35
C SER A 49 9.59 -15.27 13.83
N TRP A 50 8.46 -14.76 13.35
CA TRP A 50 8.30 -14.45 11.93
C TRP A 50 9.18 -13.26 11.52
N SER A 51 9.28 -12.26 12.40
CA SER A 51 10.11 -11.08 12.22
C SER A 51 11.58 -11.42 12.44
N GLY A 52 12.42 -11.13 11.43
CA GLY A 52 13.88 -11.26 11.53
C GLY A 52 14.44 -12.66 11.23
N SER A 53 13.63 -13.60 10.74
CA SER A 53 14.09 -14.94 10.36
C SER A 53 13.60 -15.31 8.96
N ASP A 54 14.45 -15.14 7.95
CA ASP A 54 14.18 -15.58 6.58
C ASP A 54 13.84 -17.08 6.56
N HIS A 55 14.50 -17.87 7.42
CA HIS A 55 14.27 -19.30 7.58
C HIS A 55 12.82 -19.69 7.92
N VAL A 56 12.15 -18.99 8.83
CA VAL A 56 10.74 -19.29 9.19
C VAL A 56 9.82 -18.99 8.01
N GLN A 57 10.11 -17.91 7.27
CA GLN A 57 9.33 -17.50 6.10
C GLN A 57 9.51 -18.49 4.94
N GLU A 58 10.74 -18.97 4.72
CA GLU A 58 11.04 -20.01 3.73
C GLU A 58 10.36 -21.33 4.09
N LYS A 59 10.45 -21.78 5.36
CA LYS A 59 9.74 -22.98 5.83
C LYS A 59 8.24 -22.87 5.63
N TYR A 60 7.67 -21.70 5.88
CA TYR A 60 6.24 -21.50 5.65
C TYR A 60 5.89 -21.55 4.17
N TYR A 61 6.73 -21.00 3.29
CA TYR A 61 6.55 -21.14 1.84
C TYR A 61 6.55 -22.62 1.42
N GLU A 62 7.51 -23.41 1.90
CA GLU A 62 7.61 -24.84 1.59
C GLU A 62 6.40 -25.61 2.10
N PHE A 63 5.91 -25.29 3.31
CA PHE A 63 4.67 -25.84 3.84
C PHE A 63 3.46 -25.49 2.96
N MET A 64 3.32 -24.24 2.52
CA MET A 64 2.25 -23.87 1.59
C MET A 64 2.36 -24.62 0.25
N GLN A 65 3.57 -24.88 -0.21
CA GLN A 65 3.83 -25.61 -1.46
C GLN A 65 3.44 -27.08 -1.31
N GLU A 66 3.82 -27.73 -0.21
CA GLU A 66 3.44 -29.10 0.13
C GLU A 66 1.92 -29.27 0.18
N LYS A 67 1.22 -28.27 0.75
CA LYS A 67 -0.25 -28.24 0.82
C LYS A 67 -0.92 -27.82 -0.48
N GLY A 68 -0.16 -27.60 -1.56
CA GLY A 68 -0.67 -27.24 -2.89
C GLY A 68 -1.27 -25.83 -2.98
N PHE A 69 -1.01 -24.96 -2.01
CA PHE A 69 -1.55 -23.59 -1.98
C PHE A 69 -0.80 -22.65 -2.93
N VAL A 70 0.52 -22.85 -3.06
CA VAL A 70 1.36 -22.15 -4.05
C VAL A 70 1.86 -23.14 -5.11
N LYS A 71 2.08 -22.64 -6.33
CA LYS A 71 2.63 -23.43 -7.46
C LYS A 71 4.01 -22.92 -7.82
N GLY A 72 4.89 -23.82 -8.24
CA GLY A 72 6.26 -23.51 -8.66
C GLY A 72 7.23 -23.29 -7.49
N ASN A 73 8.49 -22.99 -7.81
CA ASN A 73 9.55 -22.76 -6.84
C ASN A 73 10.02 -21.31 -6.93
N ALA A 74 9.60 -20.47 -5.98
CA ALA A 74 9.96 -19.06 -5.96
C ALA A 74 11.45 -18.87 -5.72
N ALA A 75 12.08 -17.94 -6.45
CA ALA A 75 13.49 -17.59 -6.25
C ALA A 75 13.74 -16.90 -4.90
N ARG A 76 12.73 -16.21 -4.34
CA ARG A 76 12.75 -15.61 -3.00
C ARG A 76 11.53 -16.07 -2.21
N LYS A 77 11.63 -17.27 -1.63
CA LYS A 77 10.56 -17.96 -0.90
C LYS A 77 10.08 -17.14 0.32
N ASP A 78 11.02 -16.58 1.07
CA ASP A 78 10.82 -15.63 2.16
C ASP A 78 9.89 -14.47 1.77
N LYS A 79 10.22 -13.82 0.64
CA LYS A 79 9.51 -12.65 0.15
C LYS A 79 8.08 -13.00 -0.25
N ASP A 80 7.90 -14.12 -0.95
CA ASP A 80 6.59 -14.56 -1.42
C ASP A 80 5.67 -14.96 -0.25
N ALA A 81 6.19 -15.70 0.73
CA ALA A 81 5.46 -16.01 1.96
C ALA A 81 5.01 -14.76 2.72
N ARG A 82 5.90 -13.76 2.84
CA ARG A 82 5.56 -12.47 3.46
C ARG A 82 4.48 -11.76 2.65
N GLU A 83 4.63 -11.70 1.34
CA GLU A 83 3.70 -11.02 0.43
C GLU A 83 2.28 -11.59 0.47
N LYS A 84 2.13 -12.92 0.63
CA LYS A 84 0.82 -13.59 0.76
C LYS A 84 0.15 -13.41 2.11
N THR A 85 0.92 -13.08 3.15
CA THR A 85 0.41 -12.96 4.51
C THR A 85 0.27 -11.52 5.00
N SER A 86 0.99 -10.56 4.43
CA SER A 86 1.00 -9.17 4.89
C SER A 86 -0.40 -8.53 4.92
N GLY A 87 -1.22 -8.74 3.89
CA GLY A 87 -2.57 -8.18 3.85
C GLY A 87 -3.45 -8.63 5.02
N LEU A 88 -3.26 -9.85 5.54
CA LEU A 88 -4.01 -10.36 6.70
C LEU A 88 -3.58 -9.69 8.01
N VAL A 89 -2.34 -9.20 8.09
CA VAL A 89 -1.85 -8.38 9.20
C VAL A 89 -2.49 -7.01 9.14
N ASP A 90 -2.52 -6.40 7.95
CA ASP A 90 -3.06 -5.05 7.72
C ASP A 90 -4.54 -4.94 8.15
N ILE A 91 -5.31 -6.01 7.95
CA ILE A 91 -6.71 -6.10 8.37
C ILE A 91 -6.91 -6.82 9.72
N GLY A 92 -5.85 -7.13 10.45
CA GLY A 92 -5.91 -7.63 11.84
C GLY A 92 -6.42 -9.06 12.03
N LEU A 93 -6.44 -9.88 10.98
CA LEU A 93 -6.80 -11.30 11.09
C LEU A 93 -5.67 -12.13 11.72
N ILE A 94 -4.41 -11.70 11.51
CA ILE A 94 -3.22 -12.31 12.11
C ILE A 94 -2.31 -11.22 12.69
N ASP A 95 -1.45 -11.59 13.63
CA ASP A 95 -0.49 -10.66 14.26
C ASP A 95 0.80 -10.49 13.44
N SER A 96 1.74 -9.68 13.95
CA SER A 96 3.05 -9.46 13.31
C SER A 96 3.86 -10.75 13.17
N ASN A 97 3.62 -11.74 14.03
CA ASN A 97 4.20 -13.08 13.96
C ASN A 97 3.41 -14.04 13.06
N ARG A 98 2.41 -13.55 12.33
CA ARG A 98 1.52 -14.36 11.49
C ARG A 98 0.78 -15.45 12.26
N LYS A 99 0.55 -15.26 13.56
CA LYS A 99 -0.34 -16.11 14.36
C LYS A 99 -1.76 -15.54 14.30
N LEU A 100 -2.76 -16.41 14.35
CA LEU A 100 -4.16 -15.97 14.27
C LEU A 100 -4.52 -15.12 15.50
N THR A 101 -5.11 -13.95 15.25
CA THR A 101 -5.75 -13.17 16.31
C THR A 101 -7.08 -13.83 16.69
N ASN A 102 -7.74 -13.34 17.75
CA ASN A 102 -9.08 -13.80 18.10
C ASN A 102 -10.08 -13.63 16.95
N VAL A 103 -9.88 -12.59 16.13
CA VAL A 103 -10.71 -12.35 14.94
C VAL A 103 -10.40 -13.38 13.86
N GLY A 104 -9.12 -13.66 13.59
CA GLY A 104 -8.72 -14.69 12.63
C GLY A 104 -9.23 -16.08 13.02
N LYS A 105 -9.20 -16.42 14.32
CA LYS A 105 -9.77 -17.67 14.84
C LYS A 105 -11.28 -17.74 14.61
N ALA A 106 -12.01 -16.68 14.95
CA ALA A 106 -13.46 -16.63 14.72
C ALA A 106 -13.83 -16.79 13.24
N LEU A 107 -13.06 -16.17 12.33
CA LEU A 107 -13.25 -16.33 10.89
C LEU A 107 -12.95 -17.77 10.42
N LEU A 108 -11.88 -18.38 10.95
CA LEU A 108 -11.56 -19.78 10.67
C LEU A 108 -12.64 -20.73 11.17
N ASP A 109 -13.19 -20.50 12.36
CA ASP A 109 -14.27 -21.31 12.94
C ASP A 109 -15.53 -21.26 12.08
N ILE A 110 -15.92 -20.08 11.59
CA ILE A 110 -17.05 -19.93 10.64
C ILE A 110 -16.80 -20.77 9.38
N SER A 111 -15.61 -20.66 8.79
CA SER A 111 -15.23 -21.42 7.60
C SER A 111 -15.24 -22.94 7.83
N LEU A 112 -14.79 -23.40 8.99
CA LEU A 112 -14.78 -24.83 9.36
C LEU A 112 -16.19 -25.37 9.63
N LEU A 113 -17.05 -24.60 10.28
CA LEU A 113 -18.44 -24.96 10.54
C LEU A 113 -19.31 -24.91 9.28
N GLY A 114 -18.94 -24.07 8.31
CA GLY A 114 -19.71 -23.86 7.08
C GLY A 114 -21.01 -23.09 7.29
N ASP A 115 -21.21 -22.48 8.45
CA ASP A 115 -22.39 -21.67 8.76
C ASP A 115 -22.11 -20.17 8.57
N PHE A 116 -22.52 -19.67 7.41
CA PHE A 116 -22.39 -18.26 7.03
C PHE A 116 -23.68 -17.46 7.26
N THR A 117 -24.71 -18.07 7.86
CA THR A 117 -26.04 -17.49 8.00
C THR A 117 -25.99 -16.15 8.75
N PRO A 118 -26.54 -15.06 8.20
CA PRO A 118 -26.53 -13.76 8.87
C PRO A 118 -27.20 -13.79 10.26
N ASP A 119 -26.55 -13.16 11.24
CA ASP A 119 -27.01 -13.04 12.63
C ASP A 119 -26.80 -11.62 13.21
N ASN A 120 -26.57 -10.64 12.33
CA ASN A 120 -26.26 -9.25 12.68
C ASN A 120 -27.26 -8.27 12.07
N GLY A 121 -27.34 -7.06 12.63
CA GLY A 121 -28.29 -6.04 12.21
C GLY A 121 -28.14 -5.51 10.78
N LEU A 122 -27.05 -5.85 10.07
CA LEU A 122 -26.84 -5.51 8.66
C LEU A 122 -27.24 -6.66 7.72
N MET A 123 -27.69 -7.80 8.26
CA MET A 123 -28.03 -9.00 7.50
C MET A 123 -26.87 -9.49 6.60
N LEU A 124 -25.63 -9.17 6.98
CA LEU A 124 -24.44 -9.63 6.27
C LEU A 124 -24.11 -11.06 6.68
N PRO A 125 -23.58 -11.91 5.77
CA PRO A 125 -23.00 -13.19 6.15
C PRO A 125 -21.97 -13.04 7.27
N LYS A 126 -21.84 -14.05 8.14
CA LYS A 126 -21.00 -13.96 9.37
C LYS A 126 -19.54 -13.61 9.07
N ASP A 127 -18.96 -14.22 8.04
CA ASP A 127 -17.61 -13.94 7.54
C ASP A 127 -17.49 -12.49 7.02
N SER A 128 -18.44 -12.08 6.19
CA SER A 128 -18.53 -10.74 5.59
C SER A 128 -18.66 -9.66 6.66
N PHE A 129 -19.39 -9.94 7.73
CA PHE A 129 -19.50 -9.03 8.88
C PHE A 129 -18.20 -8.89 9.66
N ILE A 130 -17.38 -9.95 9.73
CA ILE A 130 -16.01 -9.85 10.28
C ILE A 130 -15.15 -8.94 9.41
N TYR A 131 -15.11 -9.16 8.10
CA TYR A 131 -14.33 -8.31 7.18
C TYR A 131 -14.77 -6.85 7.26
N PHE A 132 -16.08 -6.59 7.27
CA PHE A 132 -16.63 -5.26 7.42
C PHE A 132 -16.13 -4.57 8.71
N LYS A 133 -16.22 -5.25 9.86
CA LYS A 133 -15.71 -4.74 11.13
C LYS A 133 -14.21 -4.48 11.10
N GLN A 134 -13.43 -5.32 10.42
CA GLN A 134 -11.99 -5.12 10.31
C GLN A 134 -11.64 -3.94 9.41
N LEU A 135 -12.26 -3.83 8.23
CA LEU A 135 -12.05 -2.70 7.32
C LEU A 135 -12.40 -1.35 7.97
N LEU A 136 -13.45 -1.31 8.81
CA LEU A 136 -13.78 -0.12 9.61
C LEU A 136 -12.71 0.25 10.66
N LYS A 137 -11.96 -0.74 11.16
CA LYS A 137 -10.90 -0.58 12.17
C LYS A 137 -9.53 -0.35 11.55
N THR A 138 -9.32 -0.78 10.30
CA THR A 138 -8.05 -0.64 9.59
C THR A 138 -7.59 0.81 9.60
N CYS A 139 -6.31 1.00 9.95
CA CYS A 139 -5.69 2.29 10.12
C CYS A 139 -4.29 2.28 9.52
N ASN A 140 -4.02 3.25 8.64
CA ASN A 140 -2.74 3.44 7.99
C ASN A 140 -2.05 4.68 8.56
N ASN A 141 -0.74 4.58 8.79
CA ASN A 141 0.09 5.73 9.14
C ASN A 141 0.78 6.27 7.87
N VAL A 142 0.47 7.51 7.50
CA VAL A 142 1.06 8.22 6.37
C VAL A 142 1.79 9.46 6.89
N ASP A 143 3.11 9.35 7.03
CA ASP A 143 3.96 10.46 7.53
C ASP A 143 3.46 11.03 8.88
N GLY A 144 3.12 10.13 9.82
CA GLY A 144 2.59 10.48 11.14
C GLY A 144 1.07 10.69 11.18
N LYS A 145 0.39 10.75 10.03
CA LYS A 145 -1.06 10.94 9.95
C LYS A 145 -1.78 9.60 9.93
N LEU A 146 -2.71 9.40 10.87
CA LEU A 146 -3.52 8.20 10.94
C LEU A 146 -4.75 8.33 10.04
N VAL A 147 -4.90 7.41 9.10
CA VAL A 147 -5.98 7.39 8.11
C VAL A 147 -6.76 6.09 8.22
N ARG A 148 -8.09 6.15 8.19
CA ARG A 148 -8.97 4.98 8.14
C ARG A 148 -9.59 4.84 6.75
N PRO A 149 -9.03 4.01 5.85
CA PRO A 149 -9.43 3.96 4.43
C PRO A 149 -10.93 3.75 4.21
N MET A 150 -11.56 2.84 4.98
CA MET A 150 -12.99 2.56 4.83
C MET A 150 -13.87 3.77 5.19
N LEU A 151 -13.45 4.59 6.16
CA LEU A 151 -14.19 5.82 6.51
C LEU A 151 -14.01 6.89 5.43
N VAL A 152 -12.82 6.99 4.83
CA VAL A 152 -12.58 7.87 3.69
C VAL A 152 -13.49 7.49 2.52
N LEU A 153 -13.52 6.19 2.17
CA LEU A 153 -14.40 5.68 1.11
C LEU A 153 -15.88 5.97 1.41
N ALA A 154 -16.35 5.65 2.62
CA ALA A 154 -17.74 5.90 3.01
C ALA A 154 -18.10 7.39 2.95
N TYR A 155 -17.18 8.27 3.39
CA TYR A 155 -17.38 9.71 3.30
C TYR A 155 -17.47 10.18 1.84
N LEU A 156 -16.53 9.79 0.99
CA LEU A 156 -16.53 10.18 -0.43
C LEU A 156 -17.80 9.70 -1.14
N LEU A 157 -18.20 8.44 -0.94
CA LEU A 157 -19.44 7.90 -1.51
C LEU A 157 -20.68 8.64 -0.99
N SER A 158 -20.71 9.02 0.29
CA SER A 158 -21.83 9.82 0.84
C SER A 158 -21.98 11.22 0.23
N LYS A 159 -20.94 11.72 -0.47
CA LYS A 159 -20.91 13.04 -1.10
C LYS A 159 -20.98 13.01 -2.61
N LEU A 160 -20.55 11.91 -3.24
CA LEU A 160 -20.37 11.80 -4.69
C LEU A 160 -21.23 10.70 -5.31
N ASP A 161 -21.97 9.95 -4.49
CA ASP A 161 -22.78 8.75 -4.77
C ASP A 161 -21.98 7.53 -5.27
N TYR A 162 -20.95 7.76 -6.08
CA TYR A 162 -20.07 6.74 -6.63
C TYR A 162 -18.64 7.28 -6.75
N LEU A 163 -17.69 6.38 -6.97
CA LEU A 163 -16.35 6.69 -7.47
C LEU A 163 -16.09 5.83 -8.71
N THR A 164 -15.46 6.41 -9.74
CA THR A 164 -14.90 5.61 -10.83
C THR A 164 -13.71 4.81 -10.32
N LEU A 165 -13.28 3.79 -11.08
CA LEU A 165 -12.10 3.02 -10.71
C LEU A 165 -10.85 3.91 -10.63
N ASP A 166 -10.70 4.88 -11.53
CA ASP A 166 -9.58 5.81 -11.52
C ASP A 166 -9.63 6.76 -10.31
N GLU A 167 -10.81 7.29 -9.96
CA GLU A 167 -10.99 8.11 -8.77
C GLU A 167 -10.65 7.32 -7.49
N ALA A 168 -11.10 6.06 -7.40
CA ALA A 168 -10.79 5.18 -6.29
C ALA A 168 -9.31 4.76 -6.25
N THR A 169 -8.65 4.65 -7.41
CA THR A 169 -7.25 4.18 -7.51
C THR A 169 -6.26 5.32 -7.25
N TYR A 170 -6.51 6.49 -7.82
CA TYR A 170 -5.52 7.57 -7.88
C TYR A 170 -5.82 8.71 -6.90
N LEU A 171 -7.08 8.98 -6.56
CA LEU A 171 -7.45 10.13 -5.75
C LEU A 171 -7.77 9.76 -4.31
N MET A 172 -8.55 8.71 -4.10
CA MET A 172 -8.92 8.26 -2.76
C MET A 172 -7.68 8.01 -1.85
N PRO A 173 -6.58 7.38 -2.32
CA PRO A 173 -5.37 7.19 -1.51
C PRO A 173 -4.66 8.47 -1.06
N LEU A 174 -4.91 9.61 -1.74
CA LEU A 174 -4.30 10.91 -1.42
C LEU A 174 -4.97 11.57 -0.21
N CYS A 175 -6.18 11.12 0.17
CA CYS A 175 -6.93 11.59 1.32
C CYS A 175 -6.26 11.16 2.63
N THR A 176 -5.21 11.90 3.03
CA THR A 176 -4.38 11.61 4.21
C THR A 176 -4.72 12.47 5.43
N THR A 177 -5.49 13.54 5.25
CA THR A 177 -6.02 14.38 6.32
C THR A 177 -7.48 14.72 6.06
N LYS A 178 -8.16 15.26 7.07
CA LYS A 178 -9.54 15.74 6.96
C LYS A 178 -9.66 16.81 5.87
N GLU A 179 -8.73 17.76 5.85
CA GLU A 179 -8.73 18.90 4.93
C GLU A 179 -8.62 18.42 3.48
N ILE A 180 -7.66 17.53 3.20
CA ILE A 180 -7.51 16.94 1.86
C ILE A 180 -8.76 16.13 1.49
N THR A 181 -9.32 15.36 2.42
CA THR A 181 -10.50 14.52 2.15
C THR A 181 -11.73 15.35 1.79
N VAL A 182 -11.98 16.45 2.51
CA VAL A 182 -13.09 17.36 2.24
C VAL A 182 -12.89 18.06 0.89
N ASP A 183 -11.69 18.55 0.62
CA ASP A 183 -11.35 19.20 -0.64
C ASP A 183 -11.40 18.25 -1.85
N MET A 184 -11.08 16.97 -1.63
CA MET A 184 -11.11 15.95 -2.68
C MET A 184 -12.50 15.79 -3.32
N VAL A 185 -13.58 16.04 -2.57
CA VAL A 185 -14.95 16.03 -3.10
C VAL A 185 -15.08 17.05 -4.23
N ASN A 186 -14.64 18.28 -3.99
CA ASN A 186 -14.70 19.36 -4.99
C ASN A 186 -13.80 19.06 -6.19
N LYS A 187 -12.60 18.52 -5.94
CA LYS A 187 -11.66 18.11 -6.99
C LYS A 187 -12.23 17.03 -7.89
N ILE A 188 -12.85 16.00 -7.33
CA ILE A 188 -13.52 14.95 -8.11
C ILE A 188 -14.67 15.54 -8.94
N MET A 189 -15.50 16.41 -8.36
CA MET A 189 -16.56 17.08 -9.10
C MET A 189 -16.02 17.93 -10.26
N ALA A 190 -14.91 18.63 -10.06
CA ALA A 190 -14.25 19.42 -11.10
C ALA A 190 -13.68 18.53 -12.23
N ILE A 191 -13.11 17.36 -11.91
CA ILE A 191 -12.70 16.38 -12.90
C ILE A 191 -13.89 15.92 -13.74
N ARG A 192 -15.00 15.54 -13.09
CA ARG A 192 -16.21 15.11 -13.79
C ARG A 192 -16.80 16.19 -14.70
N GLN A 193 -16.51 17.45 -14.44
CA GLN A 193 -16.90 18.61 -15.26
C GLN A 193 -15.85 19.01 -16.30
N GLY A 194 -14.75 18.26 -16.43
CA GLY A 194 -13.66 18.53 -17.38
C GLY A 194 -12.81 19.76 -17.04
N ARG A 195 -12.84 20.23 -15.77
CA ARG A 195 -12.10 21.43 -15.32
C ARG A 195 -10.76 21.12 -14.67
N LEU A 196 -10.56 19.88 -14.24
CA LEU A 196 -9.33 19.38 -13.64
C LEU A 196 -9.05 17.97 -14.17
N THR A 197 -7.80 17.56 -14.07
CA THR A 197 -7.34 16.21 -14.34
C THR A 197 -6.82 15.55 -13.07
N ILE A 198 -6.72 14.22 -13.09
CA ILE A 198 -6.13 13.44 -12.00
C ILE A 198 -4.66 13.85 -11.78
N ASP A 199 -3.91 14.03 -12.86
CA ASP A 199 -2.49 14.39 -12.81
C ASP A 199 -2.26 15.74 -12.15
N GLU A 200 -3.09 16.75 -12.46
CA GLU A 200 -3.02 18.07 -11.83
C GLU A 200 -3.23 17.98 -10.31
N ILE A 201 -4.13 17.12 -9.84
CA ILE A 201 -4.38 16.93 -8.40
C ILE A 201 -3.21 16.23 -7.74
N ILE A 202 -2.69 15.16 -8.34
CA ILE A 202 -1.53 14.42 -7.83
C ILE A 202 -0.33 15.36 -7.72
N TYR A 203 -0.04 16.10 -8.80
CA TYR A 203 1.05 17.06 -8.86
C TYR A 203 0.88 18.14 -7.80
N GLY A 204 -0.31 18.73 -7.67
CA GLY A 204 -0.61 19.74 -6.67
C GLY A 204 -0.38 19.25 -5.23
N ILE A 205 -0.72 18.00 -4.93
CA ILE A 205 -0.48 17.40 -3.60
C ILE A 205 1.02 17.18 -3.38
N ILE A 206 1.73 16.56 -4.32
CA ILE A 206 3.17 16.29 -4.18
C ILE A 206 3.96 17.60 -4.03
N MET A 207 3.68 18.59 -4.87
CA MET A 207 4.35 19.89 -4.83
C MET A 207 3.96 20.75 -3.62
N SER A 208 2.88 20.41 -2.91
CA SER A 208 2.54 21.08 -1.65
C SER A 208 3.44 20.64 -0.48
N MET A 209 4.14 19.52 -0.60
CA MET A 209 4.96 18.95 0.47
C MET A 209 6.30 19.67 0.64
N ASP A 210 6.74 19.83 1.89
CA ASP A 210 7.93 20.63 2.22
C ASP A 210 9.22 20.07 1.62
N ASN A 211 9.38 18.74 1.57
CA ASN A 211 10.57 18.12 0.98
C ASN A 211 10.69 18.38 -0.52
N TYR A 212 9.57 18.38 -1.27
CA TYR A 212 9.56 18.71 -2.69
C TYR A 212 9.70 20.22 -2.95
N LYS A 213 9.13 21.07 -2.10
CA LYS A 213 9.38 22.53 -2.15
C LYS A 213 10.86 22.86 -1.93
N LYS A 214 11.49 22.23 -0.93
CA LYS A 214 12.94 22.35 -0.69
C LYS A 214 13.76 21.82 -1.88
N ALA A 215 13.37 20.67 -2.45
CA ALA A 215 14.03 20.11 -3.64
C ALA A 215 14.03 21.09 -4.82
N LEU A 216 12.87 21.70 -5.08
CA LEU A 216 12.71 22.70 -6.13
C LEU A 216 13.55 23.95 -5.85
N ASP A 217 13.56 24.44 -4.61
CA ASP A 217 14.37 25.60 -4.22
C ASP A 217 15.88 25.33 -4.42
N ILE A 218 16.36 24.15 -4.03
CA ILE A 218 17.75 23.72 -4.26
C ILE A 218 18.04 23.67 -5.77
N LEU A 219 17.14 23.12 -6.58
CA LEU A 219 17.32 23.04 -8.03
C LEU A 219 17.44 24.41 -8.69
N LEU A 220 16.65 25.39 -8.25
CA LEU A 220 16.60 26.72 -8.87
C LEU A 220 17.76 27.63 -8.43
N ASN A 221 18.28 27.44 -7.22
CA ASN A 221 19.29 28.31 -6.62
C ASN A 221 20.73 27.77 -6.72
N ASN A 222 20.96 26.64 -7.39
CA ASN A 222 22.29 26.00 -7.47
C ASN A 222 22.61 25.53 -8.89
N ASP A 223 23.90 25.35 -9.17
CA ASP A 223 24.34 24.74 -10.42
C ASP A 223 23.92 23.27 -10.50
N VAL A 224 23.21 22.94 -11.58
CA VAL A 224 22.70 21.58 -11.77
C VAL A 224 23.82 20.64 -12.17
N THR A 225 24.13 19.71 -11.25
CA THR A 225 25.10 18.62 -11.42
C THR A 225 24.39 17.27 -11.28
N GLU A 226 25.04 16.19 -11.70
CA GLU A 226 24.51 14.82 -11.50
C GLU A 226 24.25 14.52 -10.02
N ILE A 227 25.17 14.95 -9.15
CA ILE A 227 25.05 14.79 -7.70
C ILE A 227 23.82 15.54 -7.19
N LEU A 228 23.62 16.78 -7.62
CA LEU A 228 22.45 17.57 -7.24
C LEU A 228 21.15 16.88 -7.66
N ILE A 229 21.06 16.38 -8.90
CA ILE A 229 19.87 15.65 -9.39
C ILE A 229 19.59 14.42 -8.52
N CYS A 230 20.63 13.68 -8.14
CA CYS A 230 20.49 12.51 -7.27
C CYS A 230 20.06 12.88 -5.84
N ASP A 231 20.45 14.05 -5.35
CA ASP A 231 20.08 14.54 -4.02
C ASP A 231 18.62 15.06 -3.98
N ILE A 232 18.16 15.73 -5.05
CA ILE A 232 16.81 16.30 -5.11
C ILE A 232 15.75 15.36 -5.70
N GLY A 233 16.15 14.22 -6.26
CA GLY A 233 15.22 13.32 -6.95
C GLY A 233 14.32 12.50 -6.00
N ILE A 234 14.64 12.47 -4.69
CA ILE A 234 13.83 11.85 -3.64
C ILE A 234 13.45 10.39 -3.99
N ASN A 235 14.38 9.65 -4.62
CA ASN A 235 14.14 8.26 -5.00
C ASN A 235 13.91 7.37 -3.77
N ARG A 236 12.88 6.51 -3.85
CA ARG A 236 12.49 5.61 -2.75
C ARG A 236 13.43 4.41 -2.55
N LYS A 237 14.32 4.12 -3.51
CA LYS A 237 15.27 2.99 -3.45
C LYS A 237 16.69 3.43 -3.14
N SER A 238 17.27 4.26 -3.99
CA SER A 238 18.62 4.82 -3.80
C SER A 238 18.78 6.05 -4.70
N ARG A 239 19.52 7.05 -4.21
CA ARG A 239 19.81 8.30 -4.94
C ARG A 239 20.43 8.06 -6.32
N GLY A 240 21.26 7.03 -6.45
CA GLY A 240 21.94 6.72 -7.71
C GLY A 240 21.02 6.30 -8.86
N TYR A 241 19.75 5.97 -8.58
CA TYR A 241 18.77 5.68 -9.63
C TYR A 241 18.35 6.92 -10.42
N ASP A 242 18.61 8.12 -9.91
CA ASP A 242 18.22 9.36 -10.57
C ASP A 242 19.31 9.94 -11.48
N ALA A 243 20.52 9.35 -11.47
CA ALA A 243 21.62 9.75 -12.36
C ALA A 243 21.22 9.85 -13.86
N PRO A 244 20.36 8.95 -14.42
CA PRO A 244 19.87 9.10 -15.80
C PRO A 244 19.11 10.40 -16.06
N TYR A 245 18.44 10.99 -15.07
CA TYR A 245 17.72 12.26 -15.24
C TYR A 245 18.67 13.44 -15.46
N PHE A 246 19.92 13.36 -15.00
CA PHE A 246 20.90 14.40 -15.31
C PHE A 246 21.21 14.44 -16.82
N LYS A 247 21.30 13.27 -17.47
CA LYS A 247 21.48 13.19 -18.93
C LYS A 247 20.29 13.77 -19.69
N LEU A 248 19.08 13.53 -19.20
CA LEU A 248 17.88 14.13 -19.75
C LEU A 248 17.91 15.66 -19.60
N TYR A 249 18.24 16.15 -18.40
CA TYR A 249 18.36 17.58 -18.12
C TYR A 249 19.39 18.26 -19.04
N THR A 250 20.59 17.70 -19.19
CA THR A 250 21.63 18.29 -20.05
C THR A 250 21.23 18.31 -21.51
N SER A 251 20.57 17.24 -22.00
CA SER A 251 20.05 17.17 -23.36
C SER A 251 18.95 18.22 -23.61
N LEU A 252 18.04 18.41 -22.65
CA LEU A 252 17.02 19.45 -22.74
C LEU A 252 17.64 20.85 -22.70
N LYS A 253 18.63 21.06 -21.82
CA LYS A 253 19.34 22.33 -21.70
C LYS A 253 20.05 22.68 -23.01
N SER A 254 20.73 21.73 -23.66
CA SER A 254 21.41 21.98 -24.93
C SER A 254 20.44 22.26 -26.08
N MET A 255 19.33 21.53 -26.16
CA MET A 255 18.31 21.77 -27.20
C MET A 255 17.64 23.14 -27.05
N VAL A 256 17.26 23.51 -25.81
CA VAL A 256 16.46 24.71 -25.54
C VAL A 256 17.31 25.98 -25.47
N LEU A 257 18.49 25.92 -24.85
CA LEU A 257 19.33 27.11 -24.60
C LEU A 257 20.50 27.24 -25.56
N GLU A 258 21.00 26.14 -26.13
CA GLU A 258 22.20 26.17 -26.98
C GLU A 258 21.88 26.00 -28.49
N HIS A 259 20.61 25.77 -28.86
CA HIS A 259 20.15 25.52 -30.23
C HIS A 259 21.03 24.54 -31.03
N LYS A 260 21.67 23.59 -30.35
CA LYS A 260 22.41 22.52 -31.02
C LYS A 260 21.39 21.49 -31.49
N GLU A 261 21.01 21.57 -32.76
CA GLU A 261 20.36 20.46 -33.45
C GLU A 261 21.30 19.24 -33.44
N SER A 262 20.75 18.09 -33.05
CA SER A 262 21.44 16.80 -32.96
C SER A 262 21.95 16.33 -34.31
#